data_AF-A0A952BW62-F1
#
_entry.id   AF-A0A952BW62-F1
#
_cell.length_a   1.000
_cell.length_b   1.000
_cell.length_c   1.000
_cell.angle_alpha   90.00
_cell.angle_beta   90.00
_cell.angle_gamma   90.00
#
_symmetry.space_group_name_H-M   'P 1'
#
loop_
_entity.id
_entity.type
_entity.pdbx_description
1 polymer ?
#
loop_
_entity_poly.entity_id
_entity_poly.type
_entity_poly.pdbx_seq_one_letter_code
_entity_poly.pdbx_strand_id
1 'polypeptide(L)'
;MMAVYWISFRIDARTVNGFSELERHDRLVKTVAMLSRMVWGDTTAFLAFESDTDIDSIAEECRAVISPDYDLFLISAMNGSVARICGNYRDPDIHDLMGNWRQI
;
A
#
# COMPACT_ATOMS: atom_id res chain seq x y z
N MET A 1 0.62 2.51 -23.53
CA MET A 1 0.69 3.39 -22.35
C MET A 1 0.70 2.48 -21.13
N MET A 2 1.68 2.61 -20.22
CA MET A 2 1.71 1.84 -18.98
C MET A 2 0.92 2.61 -17.91
N ALA A 3 0.06 1.91 -17.18
CA ALA A 3 -0.75 2.47 -16.10
C ALA A 3 -0.42 1.74 -14.80
N VAL A 4 -0.36 2.49 -13.70
CA VAL A 4 -0.14 1.99 -12.35
C VAL A 4 -1.50 1.73 -11.70
N TYR A 5 -1.67 0.57 -11.10
CA TYR A 5 -2.89 0.18 -10.38
C TYR A 5 -2.52 -0.23 -8.95
N TRP A 6 -3.31 0.22 -7.96
CA TRP A 6 -3.20 -0.24 -6.57
C TRP A 6 -4.45 -1.02 -6.19
N ILE A 7 -4.30 -2.06 -5.36
CA ILE A 7 -5.41 -2.85 -4.84
C ILE A 7 -5.18 -3.11 -3.36
N SER A 8 -6.13 -2.68 -2.53
CA SER A 8 -6.25 -3.15 -1.15
C SER A 8 -7.42 -4.11 -1.07
N PHE A 9 -7.24 -5.22 -0.38
CA PHE A 9 -8.24 -6.27 -0.28
C PHE A 9 -8.21 -6.91 1.11
N ARG A 10 -9.38 -7.39 1.54
CA ARG A 10 -9.52 -8.28 2.68
C ARG A 10 -10.18 -9.56 2.20
N ILE A 11 -9.64 -10.70 2.60
CA ILE A 11 -10.22 -12.00 2.27
C ILE A 11 -10.98 -12.48 3.50
N ASP A 12 -12.23 -12.86 3.29
CA ASP A 12 -13.08 -13.43 4.33
C ASP A 12 -12.48 -14.73 4.87
N ALA A 13 -12.59 -14.99 6.18
CA ALA A 13 -12.00 -16.18 6.81
C ALA A 13 -12.66 -17.52 6.39
N ARG A 14 -13.86 -17.48 5.79
CA ARG A 14 -14.59 -18.70 5.38
C ARG A 14 -13.87 -19.45 4.27
N THR A 15 -13.97 -20.77 4.29
CA THR A 15 -13.62 -21.59 3.13
C THR A 15 -14.65 -21.40 2.03
N VAL A 16 -14.21 -21.00 0.84
CA VAL A 16 -15.07 -20.79 -0.33
C VAL A 16 -14.51 -21.59 -1.50
N ASN A 17 -15.36 -22.38 -2.16
CA ASN A 17 -14.96 -23.25 -3.28
C ASN A 17 -13.79 -24.19 -2.95
N GLY A 18 -13.71 -24.65 -1.70
CA GLY A 18 -12.64 -25.54 -1.23
C GLY A 18 -11.32 -24.83 -0.91
N PHE A 19 -11.25 -23.50 -0.95
CA PHE A 19 -10.04 -22.74 -0.64
C PHE A 19 -10.20 -21.93 0.64
N SER A 20 -9.22 -22.06 1.53
CA SER A 20 -9.07 -21.26 2.74
C SER A 20 -8.79 -19.79 2.43
N GLU A 21 -8.89 -18.93 3.46
CA GLU A 21 -8.48 -17.53 3.39
C GLU A 21 -7.05 -17.38 2.86
N LEU A 22 -6.11 -18.13 3.44
CA LEU A 22 -4.69 -18.10 3.08
C LEU A 22 -4.46 -18.54 1.62
N GLU A 23 -5.09 -19.62 1.17
CA GLU A 23 -4.95 -20.08 -0.22
C GLU A 23 -5.52 -19.09 -1.23
N ARG A 24 -6.63 -18.43 -0.88
CA ARG A 24 -7.22 -17.38 -1.74
C ARG A 24 -6.35 -16.12 -1.74
N HIS A 25 -5.74 -15.79 -0.61
CA HIS A 25 -4.76 -14.70 -0.50
C HIS A 25 -3.57 -14.96 -1.42
N ASP A 26 -2.93 -16.11 -1.27
CA ASP A 26 -1.77 -16.51 -2.07
C ASP A 26 -2.08 -16.55 -3.56
N ARG A 27 -3.28 -17.01 -3.94
CA ARG A 27 -3.72 -17.01 -5.34
C ARG A 27 -3.85 -15.60 -5.88
N LEU A 28 -4.48 -14.69 -5.15
CA LEU A 28 -4.62 -13.30 -5.58
C LEU A 28 -3.26 -12.64 -5.75
N VAL A 29 -2.37 -12.80 -4.76
CA VAL A 29 -1.00 -12.27 -4.82
C VAL A 29 -0.22 -12.86 -6.00
N LYS A 30 -0.27 -14.19 -6.21
CA LYS A 30 0.37 -14.84 -7.36
C LYS A 30 -0.21 -14.37 -8.70
N THR A 31 -1.52 -14.18 -8.78
CA THR A 31 -2.17 -13.65 -9.98
C THR A 31 -1.67 -12.24 -10.29
N VAL A 32 -1.61 -11.36 -9.30
CA VAL A 32 -1.05 -10.01 -9.47
C VAL A 32 0.41 -10.10 -9.93
N ALA A 33 1.23 -10.91 -9.27
CA ALA A 33 2.63 -11.12 -9.62
C ALA A 33 2.85 -11.62 -11.06
N MET A 34 1.98 -12.51 -11.56
CA MET A 34 2.05 -12.98 -12.95
C MET A 34 1.68 -11.92 -13.99
N LEU A 35 0.85 -10.94 -13.60
CA LEU A 35 0.34 -9.89 -14.50
C LEU A 35 1.22 -8.63 -14.52
N SER A 36 2.06 -8.48 -13.51
CA SER A 36 2.92 -7.31 -13.30
C SER A 36 4.38 -7.61 -13.64
N ARG A 37 5.12 -6.57 -14.05
CA ARG A 37 6.60 -6.64 -14.15
C ARG A 37 7.30 -6.32 -12.82
N MET A 38 6.62 -5.64 -11.91
CA MET A 38 7.08 -5.19 -10.59
C MET A 38 5.89 -5.25 -9.63
N VAL A 39 6.09 -5.76 -8.41
CA VAL A 39 5.05 -5.83 -7.36
C VAL A 39 5.65 -5.36 -6.06
N TRP A 40 4.98 -4.41 -5.41
CA TRP A 40 5.22 -4.10 -4.01
C TRP A 40 4.12 -4.75 -3.16
N GLY A 41 4.52 -5.60 -2.21
CA GLY A 41 3.64 -6.57 -1.56
C GLY A 41 2.97 -6.16 -0.25
N ASP A 42 3.26 -4.98 0.31
CA ASP A 42 2.85 -4.67 1.70
C ASP A 42 2.20 -3.30 1.88
N THR A 43 0.95 -3.30 2.37
CA THR A 43 0.59 -2.79 3.71
C THR A 43 -0.74 -3.49 4.07
N THR A 44 -0.76 -4.26 5.15
CA THR A 44 -1.91 -5.12 5.54
C THR A 44 -3.11 -4.34 6.08
N ALA A 45 -2.97 -3.02 6.26
CA ALA A 45 -3.99 -2.14 6.80
C ALA A 45 -4.34 -1.04 5.79
N PHE A 46 -5.64 -0.87 5.52
CA PHE A 46 -6.17 0.19 4.69
C PHE A 46 -7.10 1.08 5.50
N LEU A 47 -6.83 2.39 5.46
CA LEU A 47 -7.60 3.43 6.12
C LEU A 47 -7.97 4.50 5.10
N ALA A 48 -9.27 4.78 4.98
CA ALA A 48 -9.79 5.90 4.20
C ALA A 48 -10.50 6.87 5.15
N PHE A 49 -10.15 8.15 5.10
CA PHE A 49 -10.68 9.18 5.96
C PHE A 49 -10.74 10.52 5.20
N GLU A 50 -11.63 11.41 5.62
CA GLU A 50 -11.74 12.78 5.13
C GLU A 50 -10.97 13.72 6.07
N SER A 51 -10.30 14.72 5.51
CA SER A 51 -9.58 15.73 6.27
C SER A 51 -9.41 17.02 5.47
N ASP A 52 -9.47 18.17 6.15
CA ASP A 52 -9.12 19.48 5.59
C ASP A 52 -7.61 19.78 5.73
N THR A 53 -6.86 18.89 6.38
CA THR A 53 -5.41 19.00 6.57
C THR A 53 -4.67 18.53 5.32
N ASP A 54 -3.59 19.23 4.96
CA ASP A 54 -2.76 18.83 3.82
C ASP A 54 -1.98 17.54 4.11
N ILE A 55 -1.58 16.83 3.04
CA ILE A 55 -0.95 15.52 3.13
C ILE A 55 0.41 15.54 3.84
N ASP A 56 1.15 16.66 3.79
CA ASP A 56 2.47 16.76 4.46
C ASP A 56 2.27 16.85 5.97
N SER A 57 1.36 17.72 6.43
CA SER A 57 0.99 17.84 7.84
C SER A 57 0.44 16.53 8.41
N ILE A 58 -0.45 15.83 7.68
CA ILE A 58 -0.97 14.52 8.12
C ILE A 58 0.18 13.52 8.28
N ALA A 59 1.12 13.50 7.34
CA ALA A 59 2.18 12.52 7.34
C ALA A 59 3.24 12.81 8.43
N GLU A 60 3.49 14.07 8.78
CA GLU A 60 4.29 14.44 9.95
C GLU A 60 3.65 13.94 11.27
N GLU A 61 2.34 14.13 11.44
CA GLU A 61 1.61 13.63 12.61
C GLU A 61 1.64 12.09 12.70
N CYS A 62 1.43 11.40 11.57
CA CYS A 62 1.55 9.94 11.51
C CYS A 62 2.97 9.46 11.81
N ARG A 63 4.00 10.16 11.31
CA ARG A 63 5.40 9.83 11.57
C ARG A 63 5.74 9.95 13.05
N ALA A 64 5.18 10.93 13.76
CA ALA A 64 5.45 11.16 15.17
C ALA A 64 4.99 10.01 16.09
N VAL A 65 4.09 9.14 15.61
CA VAL A 65 3.49 8.06 16.42
C VAL A 65 3.94 6.65 16.04
N ILE A 66 4.67 6.49 14.93
CA ILE A 66 5.24 5.19 14.51
C ILE A 66 6.73 5.11 14.88
N SER A 67 7.30 3.90 14.84
CA SER A 67 8.73 3.67 14.94
C SER A 67 9.33 3.44 13.54
N PRO A 68 9.99 4.43 12.91
CA PRO A 68 10.40 4.34 11.50
C PRO A 68 11.37 3.20 11.17
N ASP A 69 12.09 2.69 12.16
CA ASP A 69 13.01 1.55 12.00
C ASP A 69 12.29 0.20 11.88
N TYR A 70 11.01 0.12 12.28
CA TYR A 70 10.23 -1.12 12.35
C TYR A 70 8.91 -1.03 11.58
N ASP A 71 8.30 0.15 11.54
CA ASP A 71 6.98 0.39 10.97
C ASP A 71 7.08 1.07 9.60
N LEU A 72 5.98 1.02 8.83
CA LEU A 72 5.85 1.65 7.53
C LEU A 72 4.41 2.13 7.31
N PHE A 73 4.25 3.35 6.81
CA PHE A 73 2.97 3.78 6.24
C PHE A 73 3.16 4.44 4.88
N LEU A 74 2.11 4.30 4.07
CA LEU A 74 1.94 4.99 2.79
C LEU A 74 0.60 5.74 2.84
N ILE A 75 0.62 7.03 2.54
CA ILE A 75 -0.59 7.85 2.38
C ILE A 75 -0.60 8.49 1.00
N SER A 76 -1.75 8.47 0.35
CA SER A 76 -1.97 9.06 -0.97
C SER A 76 -3.33 9.75 -1.01
N ALA A 77 -3.40 10.91 -1.64
CA ALA A 77 -4.66 11.61 -1.85
C ALA A 77 -5.45 10.94 -3.00
N MET A 78 -6.67 10.47 -2.76
CA MET A 78 -7.46 9.77 -3.80
C MET A 78 -7.74 10.62 -5.05
N ASN A 79 -7.70 11.94 -4.91
CA ASN A 79 -8.04 12.90 -5.97
C ASN A 79 -6.79 13.53 -6.61
N GLY A 80 -5.59 13.19 -6.12
CA GLY A 80 -4.33 13.81 -6.52
C GLY A 80 -3.25 12.78 -6.84
N SER A 81 -2.27 13.16 -7.65
CA SER A 81 -1.09 12.35 -7.95
C SER A 81 0.02 12.60 -6.92
N VAL A 82 -0.33 12.59 -5.62
CA VAL A 82 0.62 12.89 -4.54
C VAL A 82 0.56 11.82 -3.47
N ALA A 83 1.68 11.14 -3.26
CA ALA A 83 1.85 10.15 -2.21
C ALA A 83 3.05 10.48 -1.29
N ARG A 84 3.00 9.97 -0.07
CA ARG A 84 4.06 10.05 0.94
C ARG A 84 4.28 8.68 1.58
N ILE A 85 5.54 8.30 1.73
CA ILE A 85 5.95 7.07 2.39
C ILE A 85 6.97 7.37 3.48
N CYS A 86 6.81 6.74 4.63
CA CYS A 86 7.71 6.88 5.77
C CYS A 86 7.87 5.55 6.50
N GLY A 87 9.12 5.19 6.82
CA GLY A 87 9.46 4.00 7.60
C GLY A 87 10.37 2.99 6.90
N ASN A 88 10.35 1.75 7.37
CA ASN A 88 11.26 0.67 6.96
C ASN A 88 10.75 -0.06 5.69
N TYR A 89 10.84 0.61 4.54
CA TYR A 89 10.65 -0.04 3.24
C TYR A 89 11.99 -0.60 2.72
N ARG A 90 12.01 -1.90 2.40
CA ARG A 90 13.23 -2.60 1.92
C ARG A 90 13.24 -2.85 0.41
N ASP A 91 12.12 -2.57 -0.24
CA ASP A 91 11.91 -2.79 -1.66
C ASP A 91 12.04 -1.44 -2.41
N PRO A 92 13.09 -1.23 -3.21
CA PRO A 92 13.29 0.03 -3.93
C PRO A 92 12.30 0.21 -5.09
N ASP A 93 11.69 -0.87 -5.60
CA ASP A 93 10.76 -0.82 -6.75
C ASP A 93 9.47 -0.06 -6.42
N ILE A 94 9.20 0.13 -5.13
CA ILE A 94 8.07 0.91 -4.63
C ILE A 94 8.08 2.36 -5.15
N HIS A 95 9.26 2.93 -5.37
CA HIS A 95 9.43 4.30 -5.86
C HIS A 95 8.99 4.44 -7.31
N ASP A 96 9.25 3.41 -8.12
CA ASP A 96 8.82 3.35 -9.51
C ASP A 96 7.31 3.05 -9.63
N LEU A 97 6.75 2.34 -8.65
CA LEU A 97 5.33 2.02 -8.59
C LEU A 97 4.48 3.17 -8.05
N MET A 98 4.96 3.97 -7.09
CA MET A 98 4.17 5.02 -6.46
C MET A 98 4.04 6.32 -7.29
N GLY A 99 4.70 6.42 -8.44
CA GLY A 99 4.66 7.62 -9.28
C GLY A 99 5.24 8.85 -8.56
N ASN A 100 4.51 9.96 -8.48
CA ASN A 100 4.96 11.20 -7.82
C ASN A 100 4.95 11.07 -6.28
N TRP A 101 5.98 10.43 -5.73
CA TRP A 101 6.18 10.29 -4.29
C TRP A 101 7.26 11.25 -3.77
N ARG A 102 7.23 11.52 -2.46
CA ARG A 102 8.33 12.17 -1.73
C ARG A 102 8.59 11.43 -0.43
N GLN A 103 9.86 11.27 -0.08
CA GLN A 103 10.28 10.80 1.23
C GLN A 103 10.07 11.92 2.25
N ILE A 104 9.63 11.55 3.44
CA ILE A 104 9.47 12.44 4.58
C ILE A 104 10.12 11.81 5.80
#